data_AF-A0A7X2JD38-F1
#
_entry.id   AF-A0A7X2JD38-F1
#
_cell.length_a   1.000
_cell.length_b   1.000
_cell.length_c   1.000
_cell.angle_alpha   90.00
_cell.angle_beta   90.00
_cell.angle_gamma   90.00
#
_symmetry.space_group_name_H-M   'P 1'
#
loop_
_entity.id
_entity.type
_entity.pdbx_description
1 polymer ?
#
loop_
_entity_poly.entity_id
_entity_poly.type
_entity_poly.pdbx_seq_one_letter_code
_entity_poly.pdbx_strand_id
1 'polypeptide(L)'
;MLNLLRMDLYRMRKGKAAYICLGIILATIALVYFLLFLMLTPTGQAAASRLGMMDFVEVEEAKALFREINLLLVFRQSNMDGGFFALVLTIYFTIFVCADYKNGFIKNIMSVHVNRWKYVGSKLLSFAILDIIYLAAAYLFTFLVNLLMGGNIPVTRFSSVLFFLAQAWVLTMAMLALVLLVCMLTRSIAAGILAAVLVASGVIATLLNALLGLFHANGWLKYTLYFSLRDAPEVYQSPADLAGFAVGVVFLIVYMVIAGTALSKKDI
;
A
#
# COMPACT_ATOMS: atom_id res chain seq x y z
N MET A 1 17.51 18.65 6.61
CA MET A 1 16.61 17.51 6.34
C MET A 1 15.82 17.16 7.58
N LEU A 2 16.45 16.92 8.73
CA LEU A 2 15.76 16.56 9.98
C LEU A 2 14.69 17.59 10.44
N ASN A 3 14.90 18.89 10.24
CA ASN A 3 13.89 19.90 10.61
C ASN A 3 12.63 19.82 9.74
N LEU A 4 12.77 19.62 8.42
CA LEU A 4 11.65 19.39 7.50
C LEU A 4 10.90 18.11 7.87
N LEU A 5 11.64 17.04 8.17
CA LEU A 5 11.07 15.76 8.60
C LEU A 5 10.24 15.95 9.88
N ARG A 6 10.79 16.63 10.90
CA ARG A 6 10.07 16.92 12.15
C ARG A 6 8.80 17.72 11.91
N MET A 7 8.86 18.73 11.04
CA MET A 7 7.69 19.53 10.67
C MET A 7 6.62 18.67 10.00
N ASP A 8 6.99 17.82 9.04
CA ASP A 8 6.05 16.97 8.31
C ASP A 8 5.44 15.90 9.22
N LEU A 9 6.24 15.24 10.07
CA LEU A 9 5.74 14.30 11.08
C LEU A 9 4.81 14.99 12.08
N TYR A 10 5.12 16.22 12.50
CA TYR A 10 4.24 16.99 13.37
C TYR A 10 2.89 17.28 12.69
N ARG A 11 2.90 17.69 11.42
CA ARG A 11 1.69 17.93 10.61
C ARG A 11 0.86 16.67 10.45
N MET A 12 1.48 15.52 10.19
CA MET A 12 0.77 14.23 10.09
C MET A 12 0.15 13.83 11.42
N ARG A 13 0.90 13.93 12.52
CA ARG A 13 0.41 13.57 13.86
C ARG A 13 -0.75 14.44 14.33
N LYS A 14 -0.77 15.73 13.98
CA LYS A 14 -1.87 16.65 14.33
C LYS A 14 -3.01 16.63 13.30
N GLY A 15 -2.73 16.21 12.07
CA GLY A 15 -3.71 16.18 10.98
C GLY A 15 -4.67 15.00 11.10
N LYS A 16 -5.97 15.26 10.88
CA LYS A 16 -7.00 14.22 10.89
C LYS A 16 -6.83 13.19 9.77
N ALA A 17 -6.28 13.62 8.63
CA ALA A 17 -6.16 12.80 7.42
C ALA A 17 -5.36 11.51 7.66
N ALA A 18 -4.27 11.54 8.45
CA ALA A 18 -3.51 10.34 8.78
C ALA A 18 -4.40 9.29 9.49
N TYR A 19 -5.10 9.70 10.54
CA TYR A 19 -5.99 8.80 11.28
C TYR A 19 -7.20 8.32 10.47
N ILE A 20 -7.75 9.17 9.59
CA ILE A 20 -8.83 8.77 8.69
C ILE A 20 -8.34 7.69 7.71
N CYS A 21 -7.17 7.88 7.09
CA CYS A 21 -6.59 6.88 6.19
C CYS A 21 -6.29 5.56 6.90
N LEU A 22 -5.73 5.60 8.12
CA LEU A 22 -5.55 4.40 8.93
C LEU A 22 -6.90 3.75 9.23
N GLY A 23 -7.90 4.51 9.66
CA GLY A 23 -9.24 4.03 9.95
C GLY A 23 -9.90 3.34 8.75
N ILE A 24 -9.72 3.87 7.53
CA ILE A 24 -10.21 3.24 6.29
C ILE A 24 -9.53 1.88 6.06
N ILE A 25 -8.20 1.80 6.22
CA ILE A 25 -7.45 0.54 6.07
C ILE A 25 -7.92 -0.51 7.11
N LEU A 26 -8.14 -0.08 8.36
CA LEU A 26 -8.63 -0.98 9.41
C LEU A 26 -10.09 -1.39 9.18
N ALA A 27 -10.93 -0.50 8.67
CA ALA A 27 -12.32 -0.80 8.33
C ALA A 27 -12.42 -1.87 7.23
N THR A 28 -11.53 -1.83 6.22
CA THR A 28 -11.48 -2.89 5.20
C THR A 28 -11.10 -4.24 5.79
N ILE A 29 -10.15 -4.29 6.73
CA ILE A 29 -9.82 -5.54 7.45
C ILE A 29 -11.04 -6.05 8.22
N ALA A 30 -11.71 -5.17 8.97
CA ALA A 30 -12.90 -5.54 9.72
C ALA A 30 -14.01 -6.07 8.81
N LEU A 31 -14.19 -5.48 7.62
CA LEU A 31 -15.13 -5.93 6.61
C LEU A 31 -14.78 -7.33 6.08
N VAL A 32 -13.52 -7.58 5.74
CA VAL A 32 -13.09 -8.92 5.28
C VAL A 32 -13.27 -9.97 6.38
N TYR A 33 -12.94 -9.65 7.62
CA TYR A 33 -13.21 -10.53 8.75
C TYR A 33 -14.70 -10.75 9.00
N PHE A 34 -15.53 -9.75 8.77
CA PHE A 34 -16.98 -9.92 8.82
C PHE A 34 -17.47 -10.89 7.73
N LEU A 35 -16.94 -10.82 6.51
CA LEU A 35 -17.25 -11.79 5.45
C LEU A 35 -16.76 -13.20 5.82
N LEU A 36 -15.54 -13.32 6.35
CA LEU A 36 -15.00 -14.59 6.85
C LEU A 36 -15.84 -15.16 8.00
N PHE A 37 -16.35 -14.31 8.90
CA PHE A 37 -17.26 -14.73 9.96
C PHE A 37 -18.53 -15.37 9.39
N LEU A 38 -19.17 -14.71 8.41
CA LEU A 38 -20.37 -15.22 7.73
C LEU A 38 -20.13 -16.56 7.03
N MET A 39 -18.94 -16.75 6.44
CA MET A 39 -18.60 -17.96 5.67
C MET A 39 -18.08 -19.12 6.53
N LEU A 40 -17.32 -18.85 7.58
CA LEU A 40 -16.57 -19.90 8.31
C LEU A 40 -17.24 -20.34 9.60
N THR A 41 -18.00 -19.46 10.27
CA THR A 41 -18.57 -19.78 11.58
C THR A 41 -20.02 -20.30 11.47
N PRO A 42 -20.43 -21.29 12.28
CA PRO A 42 -21.82 -21.77 12.29
C PRO A 42 -22.84 -20.67 12.60
N THR A 43 -22.49 -19.76 13.51
CA THR A 43 -23.32 -18.61 13.87
C THR A 43 -23.43 -17.59 12.73
N GLY A 44 -22.34 -17.33 12.03
CA GLY A 44 -22.31 -16.48 10.83
C GLY A 44 -23.12 -17.08 9.68
N GLN A 45 -23.02 -18.39 9.44
CA GLN A 45 -23.79 -19.09 8.41
C GLN A 45 -25.29 -19.04 8.70
N ALA A 46 -25.70 -19.23 9.96
CA ALA A 46 -27.09 -19.11 10.37
C ALA A 46 -27.62 -17.67 10.22
N ALA A 47 -26.77 -16.65 10.39
CA ALA A 47 -27.12 -15.27 10.12
C ALA A 47 -27.23 -15.00 8.60
N ALA A 48 -26.30 -15.53 7.81
CA ALA A 48 -26.28 -15.39 6.35
C ALA A 48 -27.51 -16.06 5.69
N SER A 49 -27.90 -17.26 6.13
CA SER A 49 -29.08 -17.95 5.62
C SER A 49 -30.39 -17.22 5.97
N ARG A 50 -30.49 -16.66 7.18
CA ARG A 50 -31.61 -15.78 7.56
C ARG A 50 -31.72 -14.52 6.71
N LEU A 51 -30.59 -13.99 6.26
CA LEU A 51 -30.51 -12.84 5.37
C LEU A 51 -30.68 -13.21 3.88
N GLY A 52 -30.86 -14.51 3.56
CA GLY A 52 -30.99 -14.99 2.19
C GLY A 52 -29.70 -14.85 1.36
N MET A 53 -28.53 -14.79 2.01
CA MET A 53 -27.25 -14.50 1.36
C MET A 53 -26.50 -15.74 0.85
N MET A 54 -26.76 -16.93 1.39
CA MET A 54 -26.07 -18.18 1.00
C MET A 54 -26.96 -19.41 1.25
N ASP A 55 -26.86 -20.41 0.37
CA ASP A 55 -27.42 -21.76 0.58
C ASP A 55 -26.41 -22.70 1.24
N PHE A 56 -26.88 -23.74 1.93
CA PHE A 56 -26.03 -24.65 2.73
C PHE A 56 -24.92 -25.36 1.92
N VAL A 57 -25.11 -25.56 0.61
CA VAL A 57 -24.15 -26.21 -0.30
C VAL A 57 -22.94 -25.30 -0.58
N GLU A 58 -23.16 -23.99 -0.74
CA GLU A 58 -22.10 -23.01 -1.01
C GLU A 58 -21.15 -22.83 0.19
N VAL A 59 -21.66 -23.08 1.40
CA VAL A 59 -20.90 -22.99 2.65
C VAL A 59 -19.84 -24.09 2.76
N GLU A 60 -20.13 -25.29 2.29
CA GLU A 60 -19.22 -26.44 2.40
C GLU A 60 -18.10 -26.37 1.35
N GLU A 61 -18.41 -25.89 0.15
CA GLU A 61 -17.42 -25.54 -0.88
C GLU A 61 -16.52 -24.37 -0.43
N ALA A 62 -17.10 -23.32 0.16
CA ALA A 62 -16.32 -22.19 0.70
C ALA A 62 -15.36 -22.65 1.81
N LYS A 63 -15.79 -23.52 2.73
CA LYS A 63 -14.92 -24.10 3.77
C LYS A 63 -13.76 -24.89 3.19
N ALA A 64 -13.96 -25.60 2.08
CA ALA A 64 -12.88 -26.33 1.41
C ALA A 64 -11.87 -25.37 0.77
N LEU A 65 -12.34 -24.28 0.16
CA LEU A 65 -11.51 -23.25 -0.47
C LEU A 65 -10.63 -22.49 0.54
N PHE A 66 -11.06 -22.40 1.79
CA PHE A 66 -10.37 -21.68 2.87
C PHE A 66 -9.54 -22.57 3.81
N ARG A 67 -9.34 -23.87 3.51
CA ARG A 67 -8.53 -24.77 4.35
C ARG A 67 -7.07 -24.35 4.50
N GLU A 68 -6.54 -23.61 3.53
CA GLU A 68 -5.14 -23.14 3.52
C GLU A 68 -5.00 -21.67 3.97
N ILE A 69 -6.06 -21.09 4.57
CA ILE A 69 -5.98 -19.73 5.10
C ILE A 69 -4.94 -19.65 6.23
N ASN A 70 -4.11 -18.62 6.15
CA ASN A 70 -3.22 -18.19 7.23
C ASN A 70 -3.42 -16.69 7.50
N LEU A 71 -2.97 -16.23 8.67
CA LEU A 71 -3.20 -14.84 9.10
C LEU A 71 -2.58 -13.80 8.15
N LEU A 72 -1.39 -14.09 7.62
CA LEU A 72 -0.70 -13.22 6.67
C LEU A 72 -1.46 -13.12 5.34
N LEU A 73 -1.99 -14.24 4.83
CA LEU A 73 -2.82 -14.27 3.63
C LEU A 73 -4.09 -13.43 3.81
N VAL A 74 -4.75 -13.51 4.97
CA VAL A 74 -5.93 -12.67 5.25
C VAL A 74 -5.56 -11.19 5.26
N PHE A 75 -4.44 -10.82 5.88
CA PHE A 75 -3.92 -9.45 5.84
C PHE A 75 -3.66 -8.98 4.41
N ARG A 76 -3.03 -9.84 3.59
CA ARG A 76 -2.72 -9.56 2.18
C ARG A 76 -3.95 -9.36 1.33
N GLN A 77 -4.91 -10.28 1.40
CA GLN A 77 -6.15 -10.20 0.65
C GLN A 77 -7.02 -9.01 1.08
N SER A 78 -6.94 -8.61 2.36
CA SER A 78 -7.73 -7.48 2.86
C SER A 78 -7.29 -6.14 2.27
N ASN A 79 -5.99 -5.94 2.05
CA ASN A 79 -5.46 -4.60 1.79
C ASN A 79 -4.31 -4.54 0.77
N MET A 80 -3.54 -5.61 0.57
CA MET A 80 -2.31 -5.59 -0.23
C MET A 80 -2.54 -6.05 -1.67
N ASP A 81 -3.13 -7.23 -1.89
CA ASP A 81 -3.12 -7.88 -3.21
C ASP A 81 -3.97 -7.12 -4.25
N GLY A 82 -5.01 -6.42 -3.79
CA GLY A 82 -5.80 -5.48 -4.60
C GLY A 82 -5.19 -4.07 -4.71
N GLY A 83 -4.06 -3.82 -4.06
CA GLY A 83 -3.39 -2.52 -4.05
C GLY A 83 -4.10 -1.42 -3.23
N PHE A 84 -5.14 -1.78 -2.47
CA PHE A 84 -5.95 -0.83 -1.72
C PHE A 84 -5.13 -0.02 -0.70
N PHE A 85 -4.23 -0.68 0.02
CA PHE A 85 -3.32 -0.03 0.96
C PHE A 85 -2.43 1.00 0.27
N ALA A 86 -1.76 0.59 -0.81
CA ALA A 86 -0.92 1.47 -1.60
C ALA A 86 -1.72 2.65 -2.14
N LEU A 87 -2.98 2.43 -2.53
CA LEU A 87 -3.88 3.45 -3.06
C LEU A 87 -4.22 4.50 -1.98
N VAL A 88 -4.66 4.07 -0.80
CA VAL A 88 -4.96 4.98 0.32
C VAL A 88 -3.71 5.78 0.72
N LEU A 89 -2.56 5.11 0.84
CA LEU A 89 -1.29 5.73 1.23
C LEU A 89 -0.82 6.77 0.21
N THR A 90 -0.85 6.43 -1.09
CA THR A 90 -0.39 7.31 -2.18
C THR A 90 -1.34 8.47 -2.46
N ILE A 91 -2.66 8.30 -2.27
CA ILE A 91 -3.63 9.41 -2.29
C ILE A 91 -3.33 10.38 -1.14
N TYR A 92 -3.15 9.86 0.09
CA TYR A 92 -2.81 10.72 1.23
C TYR A 92 -1.50 11.48 0.97
N PHE A 93 -0.50 10.79 0.46
CA PHE A 93 0.77 11.39 0.07
C PHE A 93 0.63 12.50 -0.95
N THR A 94 -0.17 12.27 -2.00
CA THR A 94 -0.45 13.29 -3.01
C THR A 94 -1.03 14.55 -2.39
N ILE A 95 -2.09 14.39 -1.58
CA ILE A 95 -2.75 15.52 -0.93
C ILE A 95 -1.76 16.26 -0.02
N PHE A 96 -0.95 15.52 0.73
CA PHE A 96 0.03 16.09 1.65
C PHE A 96 1.13 16.89 0.93
N VAL A 97 1.70 16.34 -0.14
CA VAL A 97 2.75 17.00 -0.94
C VAL A 97 2.17 18.19 -1.70
N CYS A 98 1.01 18.02 -2.33
CA CYS A 98 0.41 19.07 -3.14
C CYS A 98 -0.18 20.22 -2.30
N ALA A 99 -0.49 19.99 -1.01
CA ALA A 99 -0.88 21.06 -0.09
C ALA A 99 0.20 22.14 0.04
N ASP A 100 1.48 21.78 -0.07
CA ASP A 100 2.59 22.75 0.02
C ASP A 100 2.60 23.70 -1.18
N TYR A 101 2.19 23.23 -2.36
CA TYR A 101 2.02 24.07 -3.56
C TYR A 101 0.75 24.92 -3.48
N LYS A 102 -0.38 24.32 -3.09
CA LYS A 102 -1.69 25.00 -3.05
C LYS A 102 -1.68 26.20 -2.09
N ASN A 103 -1.02 26.05 -0.94
CA ASN A 103 -1.00 27.10 0.09
C ASN A 103 0.16 28.10 -0.08
N GLY A 104 0.96 27.99 -1.15
CA GLY A 104 2.17 28.80 -1.36
C GLY A 104 3.30 28.54 -0.36
N PHE A 105 3.10 27.61 0.58
CA PHE A 105 4.05 27.26 1.64
C PHE A 105 5.39 26.78 1.07
N ILE A 106 5.37 26.21 -0.14
CA ILE A 106 6.58 25.80 -0.87
C ILE A 106 7.59 26.94 -1.04
N LYS A 107 7.15 28.20 -1.21
CA LYS A 107 8.08 29.34 -1.35
C LYS A 107 8.85 29.59 -0.07
N ASN A 108 8.17 29.49 1.08
CA ASN A 108 8.79 29.65 2.39
C ASN A 108 9.71 28.47 2.75
N ILE A 109 9.34 27.26 2.34
CA ILE A 109 10.23 26.10 2.48
C ILE A 109 11.50 26.30 1.65
N MET A 110 11.37 26.74 0.41
CA MET A 110 12.50 26.83 -0.52
C MET A 110 13.43 28.02 -0.23
N SER A 111 12.94 29.08 0.41
CA SER A 111 13.78 30.20 0.88
C SER A 111 14.70 29.77 2.02
N VAL A 112 14.21 28.94 2.96
CA VAL A 112 14.99 28.42 4.09
C VAL A 112 15.80 27.17 3.72
N HIS A 113 15.30 26.36 2.80
CA HIS A 113 15.92 25.11 2.36
C HIS A 113 16.23 25.14 0.86
N VAL A 114 17.30 25.87 0.52
CA VAL A 114 17.78 26.07 -0.85
C VAL A 114 18.00 24.75 -1.61
N ASN A 115 18.47 23.70 -0.92
CA ASN A 115 18.67 22.40 -1.57
C ASN A 115 17.34 21.64 -1.69
N ARG A 116 16.82 21.61 -2.92
CA ARG A 116 15.53 20.98 -3.29
C ARG A 116 15.52 19.46 -3.12
N TRP A 117 16.68 18.80 -3.13
CA TRP A 117 16.78 17.38 -2.80
C TRP A 117 16.44 17.08 -1.34
N LYS A 118 16.72 18.04 -0.44
CA LYS A 118 16.35 17.91 0.98
C LYS A 118 14.83 17.86 1.16
N TYR A 119 14.08 18.52 0.28
CA TYR A 119 12.62 18.47 0.27
C TYR A 119 12.11 17.09 -0.18
N VAL A 120 12.56 16.59 -1.34
CA VAL A 120 12.18 15.27 -1.87
C VAL A 120 12.48 14.16 -0.85
N GLY A 121 13.71 14.12 -0.34
CA GLY A 121 14.12 13.12 0.65
C GLY A 121 13.34 13.24 1.97
N SER A 122 13.02 14.46 2.42
CA SER A 122 12.21 14.65 3.63
C SER A 122 10.78 14.14 3.48
N LYS A 123 10.14 14.37 2.33
CA LYS A 123 8.77 13.90 2.06
C LYS A 123 8.71 12.38 2.04
N LEU A 124 9.63 11.75 1.30
CA LEU A 124 9.72 10.29 1.26
C LEU A 124 10.05 9.72 2.64
N LEU A 125 10.99 10.28 3.39
CA LEU A 125 11.34 9.79 4.72
C LEU A 125 10.19 9.93 5.74
N SER A 126 9.39 10.99 5.63
CA SER A 126 8.21 11.16 6.49
C SER A 126 7.17 10.07 6.23
N PHE A 127 6.92 9.77 4.95
CA PHE A 127 5.98 8.72 4.58
C PHE A 127 6.55 7.31 4.77
N ALA A 128 7.86 7.12 4.69
CA ALA A 128 8.52 5.87 5.06
C ALA A 128 8.22 5.47 6.51
N ILE A 129 8.28 6.43 7.44
CA ILE A 129 7.93 6.20 8.85
C ILE A 129 6.44 5.91 8.98
N LEU A 130 5.59 6.69 8.31
CA LEU A 130 4.14 6.50 8.36
C LEU A 130 3.73 5.13 7.81
N ASP A 131 4.34 4.70 6.72
CA ASP A 131 4.07 3.44 6.04
C ASP A 131 4.40 2.24 6.94
N ILE A 132 5.57 2.26 7.61
CA ILE A 132 5.91 1.24 8.63
C ILE A 132 4.85 1.19 9.73
N ILE A 133 4.41 2.36 10.23
CA ILE A 133 3.37 2.44 11.26
C ILE A 133 2.06 1.85 10.74
N TYR A 134 1.66 2.15 9.51
CA TYR A 134 0.42 1.66 8.92
C TYR A 134 0.46 0.15 8.66
N LEU A 135 1.55 -0.37 8.10
CA LEU A 135 1.74 -1.80 7.90
C LEU A 135 1.70 -2.56 9.23
N ALA A 136 2.43 -2.07 10.25
CA ALA A 136 2.45 -2.68 11.57
C ALA A 136 1.07 -2.61 12.26
N ALA A 137 0.40 -1.45 12.21
CA ALA A 137 -0.92 -1.28 12.81
C ALA A 137 -1.99 -2.12 12.11
N ALA A 138 -1.95 -2.21 10.78
CA ALA A 138 -2.89 -3.01 10.00
C ALA A 138 -2.69 -4.51 10.28
N TYR A 139 -1.44 -5.01 10.29
CA TYR A 139 -1.18 -6.41 10.64
C TYR A 139 -1.54 -6.72 12.10
N LEU A 140 -1.20 -5.83 13.04
CA LEU A 140 -1.58 -5.99 14.45
C LEU A 140 -3.10 -6.03 14.60
N PHE A 141 -3.83 -5.17 13.89
CA PHE A 141 -5.29 -5.19 13.89
C PHE A 141 -5.84 -6.50 13.31
N THR A 142 -5.29 -7.01 12.21
CA THR A 142 -5.61 -8.34 11.67
C THR A 142 -5.42 -9.43 12.73
N PHE A 143 -4.31 -9.41 13.47
CA PHE A 143 -4.06 -10.34 14.57
C PHE A 143 -5.08 -10.21 15.71
N LEU A 144 -5.39 -8.98 16.14
CA LEU A 144 -6.36 -8.71 17.22
C LEU A 144 -7.78 -9.15 16.83
N VAL A 145 -8.22 -8.90 15.60
CA VAL A 145 -9.54 -9.34 15.13
C VAL A 145 -9.62 -10.86 15.07
N ASN A 146 -8.57 -11.54 14.61
CA ASN A 146 -8.52 -13.01 14.67
C ASN A 146 -8.67 -13.53 16.10
N LEU A 147 -7.98 -12.92 17.07
CA LEU A 147 -8.10 -13.29 18.49
C LEU A 147 -9.53 -13.08 19.01
N LEU A 148 -10.17 -11.96 18.67
CA LEU A 148 -11.57 -11.68 19.05
C LEU A 148 -12.55 -12.70 18.45
N MET A 149 -12.23 -13.26 17.28
CA MET A 149 -13.03 -14.29 16.61
C MET A 149 -12.70 -15.73 17.04
N GLY A 150 -11.97 -15.90 18.14
CA GLY A 150 -11.64 -17.21 18.71
C GLY A 150 -10.34 -17.83 18.20
N GLY A 151 -9.54 -17.10 17.42
CA GLY A 151 -8.20 -17.53 16.99
C GLY A 151 -8.20 -18.70 15.99
N ASN A 152 -9.28 -18.86 15.21
CA ASN A 152 -9.45 -19.98 14.30
C ASN A 152 -8.51 -19.95 13.09
N ILE A 153 -7.94 -18.79 12.75
CA ILE A 153 -6.98 -18.65 11.65
C ILE A 153 -5.56 -18.88 12.18
N PRO A 154 -4.79 -19.83 11.61
CA PRO A 154 -3.40 -20.09 12.01
C PRO A 154 -2.52 -18.85 11.88
N VAL A 155 -1.76 -18.57 12.95
CA VAL A 155 -0.82 -17.45 12.97
C VAL A 155 0.42 -17.82 12.17
N THR A 156 0.75 -17.00 11.17
CA THR A 156 1.94 -17.19 10.33
C THR A 156 3.22 -16.96 11.13
N ARG A 157 4.29 -17.68 10.79
CA ARG A 157 5.61 -17.50 11.43
C ARG A 157 6.06 -16.04 11.32
N PHE A 158 6.55 -15.48 12.44
CA PHE A 158 6.93 -14.07 12.53
C PHE A 158 8.00 -13.65 11.50
N SER A 159 8.94 -14.53 11.15
CA SER A 159 9.94 -14.26 10.10
C SER A 159 9.30 -14.00 8.73
N SER A 160 8.27 -14.77 8.38
CA SER A 160 7.55 -14.65 7.11
C SER A 160 6.76 -13.35 7.06
N VAL A 161 6.15 -12.97 8.19
CA VAL A 161 5.46 -11.68 8.34
C VAL A 161 6.44 -10.52 8.14
N LEU A 162 7.59 -10.53 8.83
CA LEU A 162 8.60 -9.48 8.68
C LEU A 162 9.15 -9.41 7.25
N PHE A 163 9.40 -10.56 6.63
CA PHE A 163 9.88 -10.63 5.26
C PHE A 163 8.88 -9.98 4.28
N PHE A 164 7.61 -10.38 4.36
CA PHE A 164 6.56 -9.79 3.54
C PHE A 164 6.37 -8.29 3.81
N LEU A 165 6.28 -7.87 5.07
CA LEU A 165 6.08 -6.45 5.42
C LEU A 165 7.25 -5.57 4.97
N ALA A 166 8.49 -6.07 5.08
CA ALA A 166 9.66 -5.37 4.57
C ALA A 166 9.61 -5.21 3.05
N GLN A 167 9.22 -6.26 2.32
CA GLN A 167 9.08 -6.20 0.87
C GLN A 167 7.94 -5.26 0.45
N ALA A 168 6.79 -5.37 1.11
CA ALA A 168 5.64 -4.50 0.90
C ALA A 168 6.02 -3.04 1.09
N TRP A 169 6.73 -2.71 2.18
CA TRP A 169 7.22 -1.37 2.48
C TRP A 169 8.13 -0.80 1.40
N VAL A 170 9.07 -1.59 0.87
CA VAL A 170 9.97 -1.11 -0.21
C VAL A 170 9.17 -0.82 -1.49
N LEU A 171 8.19 -1.66 -1.82
CA LEU A 171 7.36 -1.51 -3.02
C LEU A 171 6.39 -0.33 -2.92
N THR A 172 5.74 -0.14 -1.76
CA THR A 172 4.87 1.01 -1.50
C THR A 172 5.67 2.32 -1.49
N MET A 173 6.89 2.32 -0.95
CA MET A 173 7.81 3.46 -1.05
C MET A 173 8.18 3.81 -2.49
N ALA A 174 8.38 2.81 -3.35
CA ALA A 174 8.63 3.05 -4.77
C ALA A 174 7.41 3.66 -5.48
N MET A 175 6.20 3.21 -5.15
CA MET A 175 4.95 3.81 -5.66
C MET A 175 4.78 5.27 -5.18
N LEU A 176 5.11 5.55 -3.92
CA LEU A 176 5.13 6.91 -3.38
C LEU A 176 6.12 7.80 -4.14
N ALA A 177 7.31 7.30 -4.48
CA ALA A 177 8.29 8.05 -5.26
C ALA A 177 7.79 8.37 -6.68
N LEU A 178 7.08 7.45 -7.32
CA LEU A 178 6.44 7.71 -8.62
C LEU A 178 5.38 8.80 -8.53
N VAL A 179 4.52 8.74 -7.52
CA VAL A 179 3.50 9.77 -7.27
C VAL A 179 4.15 11.11 -6.93
N LEU A 180 5.25 11.10 -6.17
CA LEU A 180 6.03 12.31 -5.90
C LEU A 180 6.53 12.94 -7.19
N LEU A 181 7.11 12.14 -8.09
CA LEU A 181 7.59 12.57 -9.39
C LEU A 181 6.47 13.24 -10.19
N VAL A 182 5.28 12.62 -10.27
CA VAL A 182 4.12 13.21 -10.96
C VAL A 182 3.72 14.53 -10.31
N CYS A 183 3.68 14.62 -8.98
CA CYS A 183 3.39 15.85 -8.26
C CYS A 183 4.44 16.95 -8.54
N MET A 184 5.74 16.63 -8.61
CA MET A 184 6.80 17.58 -8.97
C MET A 184 6.66 18.08 -10.41
N LEU A 185 6.26 17.20 -11.33
CA LEU A 185 6.09 17.52 -12.75
C LEU A 185 4.83 18.34 -13.03
N THR A 186 3.74 18.10 -12.32
CA THR A 186 2.43 18.68 -12.64
C THR A 186 1.97 19.76 -11.67
N ARG A 187 2.46 19.74 -10.41
CA ARG A 187 1.95 20.56 -9.29
C ARG A 187 0.44 20.45 -9.08
N SER A 188 -0.17 19.35 -9.54
CA SER A 188 -1.61 19.14 -9.53
C SER A 188 -1.98 17.99 -8.60
N ILE A 189 -2.91 18.26 -7.68
CA ILE A 189 -3.52 17.23 -6.84
C ILE A 189 -4.20 16.18 -7.72
N ALA A 190 -4.93 16.63 -8.75
CA ALA A 190 -5.68 15.73 -9.63
C ALA A 190 -4.76 14.77 -10.39
N ALA A 191 -3.64 15.27 -10.94
CA ALA A 191 -2.69 14.43 -11.65
C ALA A 191 -1.99 13.42 -10.72
N GLY A 192 -1.63 13.83 -9.50
CA GLY A 192 -1.06 12.93 -8.51
C GLY A 192 -2.04 11.84 -8.07
N ILE A 193 -3.31 12.17 -7.84
CA ILE A 193 -4.35 11.19 -7.49
C ILE A 193 -4.59 10.23 -8.65
N LEU A 194 -4.65 10.73 -9.89
CA LEU A 194 -4.80 9.88 -11.07
C LEU A 194 -3.63 8.88 -11.16
N ALA A 195 -2.39 9.33 -10.98
CA ALA A 195 -1.23 8.44 -10.95
C ALA A 195 -1.29 7.43 -9.80
N ALA A 196 -1.65 7.87 -8.59
CA ALA A 196 -1.83 7.00 -7.43
C ALA A 196 -2.85 5.89 -7.71
N VAL A 197 -4.02 6.24 -8.26
CA VAL A 197 -5.06 5.27 -8.62
C VAL A 197 -4.55 4.29 -9.66
N LEU A 198 -3.98 4.76 -10.78
CA LEU A 198 -3.56 3.90 -11.89
C LEU A 198 -2.43 2.93 -11.52
N VAL A 199 -1.49 3.37 -10.67
CA VAL A 199 -0.33 2.56 -10.24
C VAL A 199 -0.72 1.60 -9.13
N ALA A 200 -1.38 2.10 -8.09
CA ALA A 200 -1.67 1.30 -6.90
C ALA A 200 -2.75 0.24 -7.17
N SER A 201 -3.82 0.58 -7.88
CA SER A 201 -4.88 -0.40 -8.20
C SER A 201 -4.44 -1.48 -9.19
N GLY A 202 -3.31 -1.26 -9.88
CA GLY A 202 -2.84 -2.17 -10.91
C GLY A 202 -3.67 -2.19 -12.19
N VAL A 203 -4.68 -1.32 -12.36
CA VAL A 203 -5.56 -1.32 -13.54
C VAL A 203 -4.77 -1.29 -14.85
N ILE A 204 -3.74 -0.45 -14.95
CA ILE A 204 -2.88 -0.42 -16.14
C ILE A 204 -2.06 -1.72 -16.27
N ALA A 205 -1.46 -2.18 -15.16
CA ALA A 205 -0.62 -3.37 -15.18
C ALA A 205 -1.42 -4.62 -15.58
N THR A 206 -2.63 -4.78 -15.06
CA THR A 206 -3.51 -5.92 -15.37
C THR A 206 -4.03 -5.87 -16.80
N LEU A 207 -4.45 -4.71 -17.30
CA LEU A 207 -4.86 -4.54 -18.69
C LEU A 207 -3.70 -4.83 -19.67
N LEU A 208 -2.51 -4.30 -19.40
CA LEU A 208 -1.33 -4.61 -20.20
C LEU A 208 -0.97 -6.10 -20.14
N ASN A 209 -1.13 -6.73 -18.97
CA ASN A 209 -0.87 -8.17 -18.83
C ASN A 209 -1.83 -9.01 -19.66
N ALA A 210 -3.12 -8.65 -19.69
CA ALA A 210 -4.11 -9.31 -20.53
C ALA A 210 -3.81 -9.11 -22.02
N LEU A 211 -3.57 -7.87 -22.46
CA LEU A 211 -3.32 -7.54 -23.86
C LEU A 211 -2.03 -8.15 -24.40
N LEU A 212 -0.90 -8.00 -23.69
CA LEU A 212 0.38 -8.57 -24.10
C LEU A 212 0.42 -10.09 -23.92
N GLY A 213 -0.40 -10.63 -23.02
CA GLY A 213 -0.58 -12.07 -22.85
C GLY A 213 -1.10 -12.76 -24.12
N LEU A 214 -1.96 -12.09 -24.89
CA LEU A 214 -2.44 -12.59 -26.19
C LEU A 214 -1.30 -12.85 -27.19
N PHE A 215 -0.20 -12.12 -27.04
CA PHE A 215 0.99 -12.20 -27.90
C PHE A 215 2.18 -12.87 -27.19
N HIS A 216 1.99 -13.46 -26.00
CA HIS A 216 3.05 -14.05 -25.18
C HIS A 216 4.20 -13.08 -24.86
N ALA A 217 3.93 -11.77 -24.83
CA ALA A 217 4.90 -10.70 -24.63
C ALA A 217 4.80 -10.05 -23.23
N ASN A 218 4.10 -10.68 -22.28
CA ASN A 218 3.82 -10.15 -20.95
C ASN A 218 4.86 -10.51 -19.87
N GLY A 219 5.86 -11.34 -20.19
CA GLY A 219 6.79 -11.91 -19.20
C GLY A 219 7.59 -10.91 -18.37
N TRP A 220 7.71 -9.66 -18.82
CA TRP A 220 8.38 -8.58 -18.10
C TRP A 220 7.46 -7.84 -17.10
N LEU A 221 6.15 -7.98 -17.21
CA LEU A 221 5.19 -7.25 -16.35
C LEU A 221 5.23 -7.69 -14.89
N LYS A 222 5.75 -8.90 -14.60
CA LYS A 222 6.02 -9.36 -13.24
C LYS A 222 6.96 -8.43 -12.45
N TYR A 223 7.79 -7.65 -13.16
CA TYR A 223 8.70 -6.66 -12.57
C TYR A 223 8.07 -5.27 -12.43
N THR A 224 6.78 -5.10 -12.70
CA THR A 224 6.06 -3.87 -12.34
C THR A 224 5.80 -3.83 -10.83
N LEU A 225 5.73 -2.62 -10.26
CA LEU A 225 5.50 -2.44 -8.82
C LEU A 225 4.22 -3.13 -8.33
N TYR A 226 3.16 -3.13 -9.13
CA TYR A 226 1.90 -3.78 -8.77
C TYR A 226 2.03 -5.30 -8.70
N PHE A 227 2.51 -5.96 -9.75
CA PHE A 227 2.67 -7.42 -9.76
C PHE A 227 3.73 -7.88 -8.75
N SER A 228 4.83 -7.12 -8.57
CA SER A 228 5.83 -7.44 -7.55
C SER A 228 5.30 -7.35 -6.11
N LEU A 229 4.25 -6.55 -5.85
CA LEU A 229 3.58 -6.49 -4.56
C LEU A 229 2.53 -7.60 -4.41
N ARG A 230 1.71 -7.78 -5.45
CA ARG A 230 0.65 -8.80 -5.48
C ARG A 230 1.20 -10.22 -5.39
N ASP A 231 2.28 -10.50 -6.11
CA ASP A 231 2.90 -11.83 -6.20
C ASP A 231 4.10 -11.96 -5.26
N ALA A 232 4.22 -11.07 -4.26
CA ALA A 232 5.29 -11.09 -3.29
C ALA A 232 5.28 -12.41 -2.48
N PRO A 233 6.40 -13.13 -2.39
CA PRO A 233 6.48 -14.36 -1.61
C PRO A 233 6.37 -14.08 -0.10
N GLU A 234 5.70 -14.98 0.61
CA GLU A 234 5.54 -14.88 2.07
C GLU A 234 6.78 -15.37 2.82
N VAL A 235 7.56 -16.26 2.22
CA VAL A 235 8.71 -16.91 2.85
C VAL A 235 9.90 -16.80 1.93
N TYR A 236 11.05 -16.46 2.52
CA TYR A 236 12.33 -16.54 1.82
C TYR A 236 12.76 -18.02 1.68
N GLN A 237 12.80 -18.51 0.45
CA GLN A 237 13.27 -19.85 0.10
C GLN A 237 14.45 -19.81 -0.87
N SER A 238 14.50 -18.82 -1.76
CA SER A 238 15.51 -18.70 -2.79
C SER A 238 15.90 -17.23 -3.06
N PRO A 239 17.05 -16.97 -3.70
CA PRO A 239 17.41 -15.61 -4.13
C PRO A 239 16.39 -14.95 -5.05
N ALA A 240 15.57 -15.73 -5.78
CA ALA A 240 14.52 -15.19 -6.63
C ALA A 240 13.44 -14.43 -5.83
N ASP A 241 13.24 -14.80 -4.56
CA ASP A 241 12.26 -14.15 -3.68
C ASP A 241 12.67 -12.71 -3.33
N LEU A 242 13.94 -12.35 -3.52
CA LEU A 242 14.45 -10.99 -3.34
C LEU A 242 14.17 -10.07 -4.55
N ALA A 243 13.60 -10.60 -5.64
CA ALA A 243 13.30 -9.80 -6.82
C ALA A 243 12.40 -8.60 -6.52
N GLY A 244 11.42 -8.74 -5.62
CA GLY A 244 10.55 -7.64 -5.22
C GLY A 244 11.30 -6.50 -4.53
N PHE A 245 12.28 -6.81 -3.68
CA PHE A 245 13.18 -5.80 -3.09
C PHE A 245 13.99 -5.08 -4.16
N ALA A 246 14.60 -5.83 -5.08
CA ALA A 246 15.41 -5.26 -6.15
C ALA A 246 14.58 -4.32 -7.05
N VAL A 247 13.40 -4.76 -7.47
CA VAL A 247 12.45 -3.96 -8.25
C VAL A 247 12.09 -2.68 -7.50
N GLY A 248 11.64 -2.80 -6.25
CA GLY A 248 11.24 -1.64 -5.46
C GLY A 248 12.37 -0.64 -5.21
N VAL A 249 13.59 -1.11 -4.88
CA VAL A 249 14.76 -0.24 -4.67
C VAL A 249 15.14 0.49 -5.97
N VAL A 250 15.19 -0.23 -7.10
CA VAL A 250 15.53 0.37 -8.40
C VAL A 250 14.53 1.45 -8.77
N PHE A 251 13.23 1.17 -8.72
CA PHE A 251 12.19 2.15 -9.03
C PHE A 251 12.20 3.32 -8.04
N LEU A 252 12.38 3.07 -6.74
CA LEU A 252 12.50 4.11 -5.73
C LEU A 252 13.64 5.09 -6.05
N ILE A 253 14.83 4.58 -6.34
CA ILE A 253 16.00 5.40 -6.68
C ILE A 253 15.75 6.17 -7.98
N VAL A 254 15.29 5.50 -9.04
CA VAL A 254 15.04 6.13 -10.34
C VAL A 254 14.02 7.26 -10.20
N TYR A 255 12.87 7.02 -9.58
CA TYR A 255 11.84 8.04 -9.42
C TYR A 255 12.26 9.17 -8.48
N MET A 256 12.99 8.88 -7.41
CA MET A 256 13.55 9.91 -6.52
C MET A 256 14.55 10.81 -7.26
N VAL A 257 15.43 10.23 -8.08
CA VAL A 257 16.42 10.99 -8.86
C VAL A 257 15.74 11.87 -9.90
N ILE A 258 14.76 11.35 -10.63
CA ILE A 258 14.00 12.13 -11.61
C ILE A 258 13.19 13.23 -10.89
N ALA A 259 12.57 12.95 -9.75
CA ALA A 259 11.82 13.95 -8.98
C ALA A 259 12.72 15.08 -8.47
N GLY A 260 13.90 14.75 -7.93
CA GLY A 260 14.87 15.72 -7.44
C GLY A 260 15.45 16.60 -8.54
N THR A 261 15.78 16.01 -9.70
CA THR A 261 16.26 16.77 -10.85
C THR A 261 15.17 17.64 -11.47
N ALA A 262 13.95 17.13 -11.64
CA ALA A 262 12.81 17.88 -12.14
C ALA A 262 12.48 19.08 -11.25
N LEU A 263 12.52 18.89 -9.92
CA LEU A 263 12.32 19.98 -8.97
C LEU A 263 13.46 20.99 -9.01
N SER A 264 14.71 20.56 -9.22
CA SER A 264 15.89 21.44 -9.30
C SER A 264 15.91 22.35 -10.52
N LYS A 265 15.29 21.94 -11.63
CA LYS A 265 15.25 22.71 -12.89
C LYS A 265 14.06 23.67 -13.03
N LYS A 266 13.10 23.66 -12.08
CA LYS A 266 11.86 24.45 -12.18
C LYS A 266 11.85 25.67 -11.28
N ASP A 267 11.39 26.82 -11.77
CA ASP A 267 11.22 28.01 -10.93
C ASP A 267 10.02 27.87 -9.97
N ILE A 268 10.18 28.35 -8.73
CA ILE A 268 9.22 28.21 -7.62
C ILE A 268 8.75 29.59 -7.16
#